data_AF-A0A7K1UE32-F1
#
_entry.id   AF-A0A7K1UE32-F1
#
_cell.length_a   1.000
_cell.length_b   1.000
_cell.length_c   1.000
_cell.angle_alpha   90.00
_cell.angle_beta   90.00
_cell.angle_gamma   90.00
#
_symmetry.space_group_name_H-M   'P 1'
#
loop_
_entity.id
_entity.type
_entity.pdbx_description
1 polymer ?
#
loop_
_entity_poly.entity_id
_entity_poly.type
_entity_poly.pdbx_seq_one_letter_code
_entity_poly.pdbx_strand_id
1 'polypeptide(L)'
;MTFINPVEILGLSHTPVNAIDSSVIRKAKKALLAEVELSDDGYFHYRGQALTTSDCERYIDELEEKDKLEFYHFIAGNEKLNNFLAGTDNSLFSAFRHESIYRLPEFISFISPYFAAAYDKALVQTYKQADPAAFREIISTPPLVTEADIDRAFKSLRGVVEEQIEEFMTLTQQSKDKQLPFGPAEAPEIVQNKVSIEKVNAFPAYLHVLRTRLLREMREFTVYMFNNYDCLAIAIRLVNWMTEFNMEEAARQKLEEDLQALNKMMAQQVDQEKYGPVIEEYELLLNGIRSQIAAINTHAISLATLRNWVESRVNIEAINQLPDDLRMIRNQIALALNDLAVAVWNKHTSKKDCWSYIEMAESIVAVQPDTQRIIVNTKSKLEELMQGSSENSSVGPWVIGIIIAIFIFAFLSSRTRHSSSSYDYYQPTYQPPKASEDSKITIGSLSEIGNTSGSYPAIVTVSNMSREDVLLFLSPTDTSRRPYRQYCPAGSDYNKGLAVDAGTYVIQIVTGNKTNLKLMENSKQKKLPPSLKVKTLDELYSFGSPSEREITWAMIKLTRGSGVEIKAKIETHSIHTK
;
A
#
# COMPACT_ATOMS: atom_id res chain seq x y z
N MET A 1 26.68 -10.23 24.34
CA MET A 1 26.90 -11.25 25.39
C MET A 1 27.11 -12.54 24.68
N THR A 2 28.22 -13.22 24.95
CA THR A 2 28.51 -14.51 24.36
C THR A 2 28.37 -15.57 25.44
N PHE A 3 27.81 -16.72 25.08
CA PHE A 3 27.66 -17.83 26.02
C PHE A 3 29.02 -18.44 26.33
N ILE A 4 29.27 -18.67 27.61
CA ILE A 4 30.44 -19.39 28.11
C ILE A 4 29.92 -20.51 29.00
N ASN A 5 30.38 -21.73 28.75
CA ASN A 5 29.95 -22.88 29.53
C ASN A 5 30.98 -23.18 30.63
N PRO A 6 30.71 -22.85 31.90
CA PRO A 6 31.62 -23.12 33.02
C PRO A 6 31.91 -24.63 33.22
N VAL A 7 31.04 -25.54 32.77
CA VAL A 7 31.32 -26.99 32.82
C VAL A 7 32.42 -27.37 31.83
N GLU A 8 32.47 -26.75 30.65
CA GLU A 8 33.52 -27.02 29.66
C GLU A 8 34.86 -26.40 30.06
N ILE A 9 34.88 -25.14 30.52
CA ILE A 9 36.14 -24.50 30.93
C ILE A 9 36.79 -25.22 32.12
N LEU A 10 35.99 -25.87 32.97
CA LEU A 10 36.49 -26.68 34.09
C LEU A 10 36.87 -28.12 33.68
N GLY A 11 36.65 -28.52 32.42
CA GLY A 11 36.90 -29.88 31.94
C GLY A 11 35.97 -30.93 32.56
N LEU A 12 34.76 -30.54 32.99
CA LEU A 12 33.83 -31.39 33.73
C LEU A 12 32.75 -32.05 32.87
N SER A 13 32.76 -31.86 31.55
CA SER A 13 31.72 -32.35 30.63
C SER A 13 31.47 -33.87 30.69
N HIS A 14 32.49 -34.66 31.03
CA HIS A 14 32.38 -36.13 31.16
C HIS A 14 32.09 -36.60 32.59
N THR A 15 32.03 -35.69 33.55
CA THR A 15 31.73 -36.01 34.96
C THR A 15 30.22 -36.10 35.12
N PRO A 16 29.65 -37.15 35.74
CA PRO A 16 28.21 -37.21 36.00
C PRO A 16 27.76 -36.03 36.87
N VAL A 17 26.63 -35.39 36.54
CA VAL A 17 26.09 -34.22 37.27
C VAL A 17 26.08 -34.42 38.78
N ASN A 18 25.59 -35.58 39.23
CA ASN A 18 25.47 -35.92 40.65
C ASN A 18 26.82 -36.06 41.38
N ALA A 19 27.92 -36.17 40.63
CA ALA A 19 29.28 -36.24 41.17
C ALA A 19 29.99 -34.88 41.14
N ILE A 20 29.39 -33.84 40.55
CA ILE A 20 29.93 -32.48 40.53
C ILE A 20 29.47 -31.78 41.81
N ASP A 21 30.27 -31.89 42.87
CA ASP A 21 30.07 -31.16 44.13
C ASP A 21 30.98 -29.92 44.23
N SER A 22 30.78 -29.12 45.28
CA SER A 22 31.58 -27.91 45.53
C SER A 22 33.08 -28.19 45.69
N SER A 23 33.46 -29.40 46.12
CA SER A 23 34.86 -29.80 46.25
C SER A 23 35.51 -30.05 44.90
N VAL A 24 34.78 -30.68 43.97
CA VAL A 24 35.19 -30.92 42.58
C VAL A 24 35.31 -29.61 41.84
N ILE A 25 34.30 -28.73 41.94
CA ILE A 25 34.33 -27.40 41.31
C ILE A 25 35.53 -26.60 41.83
N ARG A 26 35.78 -26.57 43.15
CA ARG A 26 36.92 -25.84 43.73
C ARG A 26 38.27 -26.39 43.26
N LYS A 27 38.39 -27.71 43.10
CA LYS A 27 39.60 -28.34 42.58
C LYS A 27 39.84 -27.98 41.11
N ALA A 28 38.80 -28.07 40.29
CA ALA A 28 38.88 -27.71 38.87
C ALA A 28 39.15 -26.20 38.67
N LYS A 29 38.50 -25.32 39.47
CA LYS A 29 38.75 -23.88 39.48
C LYS A 29 40.22 -23.57 39.74
N LYS A 30 40.84 -24.19 40.76
CA LYS A 30 42.28 -24.01 41.04
C LYS A 30 43.18 -24.46 39.89
N ALA A 31 42.82 -25.53 39.19
CA ALA A 31 43.58 -26.01 38.04
C ALA A 31 43.48 -25.03 36.86
N LEU A 32 42.28 -24.54 36.55
CA LEU A 32 42.04 -23.55 35.51
C LEU A 32 42.82 -22.25 35.79
N LEU A 33 42.77 -21.72 37.02
CA LEU A 33 43.48 -20.48 37.34
C LEU A 33 45.01 -20.63 37.23
N ALA A 34 45.55 -21.78 37.64
CA ALA A 34 46.96 -22.08 37.43
C ALA A 34 47.32 -22.17 35.93
N GLU A 35 46.42 -22.67 35.09
CA GLU A 35 46.62 -22.69 33.63
C GLU A 35 46.67 -21.27 33.04
N VAL A 36 45.79 -20.38 33.49
CA VAL A 36 45.80 -18.96 33.07
C VAL A 36 47.10 -18.27 33.48
N GLU A 37 47.58 -18.49 34.71
CA GLU A 37 48.84 -17.93 35.20
C GLU A 37 50.08 -18.47 34.47
N LEU A 38 49.99 -19.70 33.94
CA LEU A 38 51.04 -20.32 33.14
C LEU A 38 50.95 -19.97 31.65
N SER A 39 49.86 -19.35 31.19
CA SER A 39 49.71 -18.88 29.80
C SER A 39 50.63 -17.70 29.51
N ASP A 40 51.23 -17.68 28.32
CA ASP A 40 52.14 -16.61 27.86
C ASP A 40 51.47 -15.23 27.81
N ASP A 41 50.15 -15.19 27.59
CA ASP A 41 49.36 -13.96 27.46
C ASP A 41 48.47 -13.65 28.68
N GLY A 42 48.42 -14.55 29.67
CA GLY A 42 47.60 -14.40 30.87
C GLY A 42 46.09 -14.55 30.62
N TYR A 43 45.66 -15.19 29.52
CA TYR A 43 44.25 -15.44 29.22
C TYR A 43 43.95 -16.93 29.08
N PHE A 44 42.71 -17.31 29.40
CA PHE A 44 42.13 -18.59 28.99
C PHE A 44 41.44 -18.45 27.64
N HIS A 45 41.84 -19.25 26.64
CA HIS A 45 41.23 -19.19 25.30
C HIS A 45 40.06 -20.15 25.19
N TYR A 46 38.84 -19.62 25.19
CA TYR A 46 37.61 -20.38 25.01
C TYR A 46 36.90 -19.98 23.71
N ARG A 47 36.88 -20.90 22.73
CA ARG A 47 36.13 -20.75 21.47
C ARG A 47 36.39 -19.40 20.76
N GLY A 48 37.66 -18.98 20.72
CA GLY A 48 38.11 -17.73 20.11
C GLY A 48 37.95 -16.49 21.00
N GLN A 49 37.61 -16.66 22.28
CA GLN A 49 37.56 -15.58 23.27
C GLN A 49 38.71 -15.72 24.26
N ALA A 50 39.39 -14.62 24.53
CA ALA A 50 40.35 -14.51 25.61
C ALA A 50 39.60 -14.12 26.90
N LEU A 51 39.57 -15.02 27.87
CA LEU A 51 38.91 -14.82 29.16
C LEU A 51 39.96 -14.49 30.22
N THR A 52 39.68 -13.44 30.99
CA THR A 52 40.48 -13.12 32.18
C THR A 52 40.17 -14.08 33.32
N THR A 53 41.04 -14.14 34.32
CA THR A 53 40.78 -14.84 35.59
C THR A 53 39.43 -14.44 36.18
N SER A 54 39.12 -13.13 36.26
CA SER A 54 37.87 -12.65 36.82
C SER A 54 36.64 -13.02 35.98
N ASP A 55 36.77 -13.07 34.65
CA ASP A 55 35.69 -13.58 33.79
C ASP A 55 35.42 -15.05 34.08
N CYS A 56 36.46 -15.89 34.17
CA CYS A 56 36.33 -17.31 34.47
C CYS A 56 35.66 -17.53 35.83
N GLU A 57 36.11 -16.80 36.86
CA GLU A 57 35.50 -16.87 38.20
C GLU A 57 34.02 -16.53 38.18
N ARG A 58 33.63 -15.43 37.50
CA ARG A 58 32.22 -15.02 37.40
C ARG A 58 31.33 -16.13 36.85
N TYR A 59 31.75 -16.82 35.78
CA TYR A 59 30.96 -17.91 35.20
C TYR A 59 30.98 -19.17 36.07
N ILE A 60 32.07 -19.46 36.76
CA ILE A 60 32.17 -20.62 37.67
C ILE A 60 31.26 -20.44 38.88
N ASP A 61 31.16 -19.23 39.41
CA ASP A 61 30.33 -18.94 40.57
C ASP A 61 28.82 -19.15 40.26
N GLU A 62 28.40 -19.10 38.99
CA GLU A 62 27.04 -19.48 38.59
C GLU A 62 26.71 -20.97 38.83
N LEU A 63 27.73 -21.84 38.96
CA LEU A 63 27.55 -23.26 39.26
C LEU A 63 27.16 -23.55 40.72
N GLU A 64 27.16 -22.53 41.60
CA GLU A 64 26.67 -22.67 42.97
C GLU A 64 25.14 -22.90 43.00
N GLU A 65 24.43 -22.41 41.97
CA GLU A 65 23.01 -22.68 41.78
C GLU A 65 22.82 -24.06 41.13
N LYS A 66 22.16 -24.97 41.86
CA LYS A 66 21.97 -26.36 41.40
C LYS A 66 21.31 -26.47 40.03
N ASP A 67 20.27 -25.68 39.79
CA ASP A 67 19.53 -25.73 38.52
C ASP A 67 20.41 -25.27 37.34
N LYS A 68 21.24 -24.25 37.54
CA LYS A 68 22.20 -23.78 36.52
C LYS A 68 23.28 -24.83 36.24
N LEU A 69 23.78 -25.52 37.27
CA LEU A 69 24.72 -26.62 37.08
C LEU A 69 24.13 -27.71 36.18
N GLU A 70 22.87 -28.11 36.41
CA GLU A 70 22.17 -29.10 35.58
C GLU A 70 22.02 -28.59 34.12
N PHE A 71 21.67 -27.32 33.93
CA PHE A 71 21.52 -26.73 32.59
C PHE A 71 22.85 -26.61 31.84
N TYR A 72 23.91 -26.12 32.48
CA TYR A 72 25.24 -26.03 31.88
C TYR A 72 25.80 -27.39 31.52
N HIS A 73 25.59 -28.38 32.39
CA HIS A 73 26.02 -29.76 32.12
C HIS A 73 25.29 -30.36 30.93
N PHE A 74 23.96 -30.20 30.87
CA PHE A 74 23.17 -30.61 29.72
C PHE A 74 23.70 -29.97 28.42
N ILE A 75 23.95 -28.65 28.42
CA ILE A 75 24.48 -27.93 27.26
C ILE A 75 25.88 -28.45 26.88
N ALA A 76 26.75 -28.75 27.86
CA ALA A 76 28.07 -29.33 27.60
C ALA A 76 27.99 -30.71 26.94
N GLY A 77 26.94 -31.49 27.24
CA GLY A 77 26.65 -32.76 26.57
C GLY A 77 26.02 -32.60 25.17
N ASN A 78 25.49 -31.42 24.84
CA ASN A 78 24.88 -31.11 23.55
C ASN A 78 25.78 -30.17 22.74
N GLU A 79 26.76 -30.76 22.05
CA GLU A 79 27.78 -30.02 21.30
C GLU A 79 27.18 -29.01 20.30
N LYS A 80 26.10 -29.39 19.60
CA LYS A 80 25.43 -28.51 18.61
C LYS A 80 24.83 -27.27 19.27
N LEU A 81 24.10 -27.45 20.38
CA LEU A 81 23.51 -26.34 21.11
C LEU A 81 24.60 -25.44 21.71
N ASN A 82 25.65 -26.02 22.30
CA ASN A 82 26.72 -25.25 22.89
C ASN A 82 27.49 -24.42 21.83
N ASN A 83 27.82 -25.04 20.68
CA ASN A 83 28.46 -24.36 19.55
C ASN A 83 27.61 -23.21 19.03
N PHE A 84 26.30 -23.42 18.93
CA PHE A 84 25.39 -22.36 18.53
C PHE A 84 25.33 -21.21 19.54
N LEU A 85 25.15 -21.50 20.83
CA LEU A 85 25.07 -20.48 21.89
C LEU A 85 26.37 -19.68 22.01
N ALA A 86 27.52 -20.33 21.83
CA ALA A 86 28.83 -19.67 21.77
C ALA A 86 29.05 -18.85 20.49
N GLY A 87 28.17 -18.98 19.49
CA GLY A 87 28.19 -18.24 18.24
C GLY A 87 29.21 -18.75 17.22
N THR A 88 29.61 -20.03 17.31
CA THR A 88 30.63 -20.63 16.45
C THR A 88 30.07 -21.40 15.25
N ASP A 89 28.89 -22.01 15.36
CA ASP A 89 28.32 -22.88 14.34
C ASP A 89 26.78 -22.86 14.32
N ASN A 90 26.19 -22.98 13.14
CA ASN A 90 24.74 -23.04 12.90
C ASN A 90 24.22 -24.47 12.67
N SER A 91 25.06 -25.51 12.78
CA SER A 91 24.68 -26.91 12.56
C SER A 91 23.57 -27.44 13.47
N LEU A 92 23.19 -26.68 14.51
CA LEU A 92 22.01 -26.93 15.34
C LEU A 92 20.72 -27.09 14.51
N PHE A 93 20.55 -26.29 13.44
CA PHE A 93 19.31 -26.28 12.66
C PHE A 93 19.19 -27.47 11.69
N SER A 94 20.33 -28.03 11.23
CA SER A 94 20.35 -29.14 10.25
C SER A 94 19.71 -30.43 10.73
N ALA A 95 19.68 -30.63 12.04
CA ALA A 95 19.06 -31.79 12.67
C ALA A 95 18.51 -31.40 14.04
N PHE A 96 17.72 -30.33 14.08
CA PHE A 96 17.12 -29.83 15.32
C PHE A 96 16.23 -30.91 15.95
N ARG A 97 16.61 -31.39 17.13
CA ARG A 97 15.87 -32.41 17.89
C ARG A 97 15.03 -31.74 18.96
N HIS A 98 13.78 -32.15 19.12
CA HIS A 98 12.95 -31.68 20.22
C HIS A 98 13.30 -32.46 21.49
N GLU A 99 14.10 -31.83 22.35
CA GLU A 99 14.49 -32.41 23.64
C GLU A 99 13.51 -31.99 24.73
N SER A 100 13.28 -32.86 25.72
CA SER A 100 12.30 -32.60 26.79
C SER A 100 12.65 -31.35 27.60
N ILE A 101 13.94 -31.04 27.74
CA ILE A 101 14.42 -29.87 28.47
C ILE A 101 13.99 -28.54 27.81
N TYR A 102 13.75 -28.52 26.49
CA TYR A 102 13.26 -27.33 25.78
C TYR A 102 11.82 -26.97 26.14
N ARG A 103 11.12 -27.84 26.90
CA ARG A 103 9.79 -27.56 27.44
C ARG A 103 9.84 -26.92 28.83
N LEU A 104 11.01 -26.89 29.49
CA LEU A 104 11.16 -26.28 30.81
C LEU A 104 11.29 -24.76 30.67
N PRO A 105 10.34 -23.97 31.20
CA PRO A 105 10.39 -22.51 31.10
C PRO A 105 11.67 -21.91 31.72
N GLU A 106 12.18 -22.52 32.78
CA GLU A 106 13.39 -22.09 33.48
C GLU A 106 14.63 -22.25 32.59
N PHE A 107 14.71 -23.37 31.87
CA PHE A 107 15.79 -23.62 30.91
C PHE A 107 15.73 -22.63 29.74
N ILE A 108 14.54 -22.41 29.17
CA ILE A 108 14.35 -21.42 28.10
C ILE A 108 14.73 -20.03 28.59
N SER A 109 14.27 -19.62 29.77
CA SER A 109 14.64 -18.33 30.37
C SER A 109 16.14 -18.19 30.56
N PHE A 110 16.82 -19.28 30.93
CA PHE A 110 18.27 -19.30 31.12
C PHE A 110 19.04 -19.13 29.80
N ILE A 111 18.69 -19.87 28.74
CA ILE A 111 19.42 -19.78 27.46
C ILE A 111 18.98 -18.59 26.59
N SER A 112 17.77 -18.06 26.81
CA SER A 112 17.10 -17.07 25.94
C SER A 112 17.97 -15.87 25.54
N PRO A 113 18.68 -15.17 26.46
CA PRO A 113 19.48 -14.00 26.08
C PRO A 113 20.65 -14.33 25.15
N TYR A 114 21.21 -15.53 25.27
CA TYR A 114 22.33 -16.02 24.47
C TYR A 114 21.83 -16.58 23.13
N PHE A 115 20.77 -17.39 23.17
CA PHE A 115 20.12 -17.95 22.00
C PHE A 115 19.62 -16.83 21.08
N ALA A 116 18.94 -15.82 21.61
CA ALA A 116 18.45 -14.67 20.84
C ALA A 116 19.60 -13.95 20.10
N ALA A 117 20.73 -13.71 20.77
CA ALA A 117 21.88 -13.03 20.16
C ALA A 117 22.54 -13.87 19.06
N ALA A 118 22.73 -15.18 19.27
CA ALA A 118 23.29 -16.08 18.28
C ALA A 118 22.34 -16.26 17.08
N TYR A 119 21.04 -16.38 17.36
CA TYR A 119 19.98 -16.57 16.37
C TYR A 119 19.82 -15.34 15.46
N ASP A 120 19.82 -14.14 16.01
CA ASP A 120 19.78 -12.88 15.24
C ASP A 120 20.95 -12.80 14.24
N LYS A 121 22.16 -13.12 14.72
CA LYS A 121 23.38 -13.15 13.89
C LYS A 121 23.29 -14.20 12.78
N ALA A 122 22.86 -15.42 13.12
CA ALA A 122 22.75 -16.52 12.16
C ALA A 122 21.69 -16.22 11.08
N LEU A 123 20.55 -15.66 11.48
CA LEU A 123 19.49 -15.25 10.56
C LEU A 123 19.93 -14.15 9.61
N VAL A 124 20.51 -13.06 10.10
CA VAL A 124 20.91 -11.95 9.22
C VAL A 124 22.02 -12.37 8.26
N GLN A 125 22.93 -13.25 8.71
CA GLN A 125 24.00 -13.77 7.87
C GLN A 125 23.45 -14.64 6.73
N THR A 126 22.54 -15.57 7.02
CA THR A 126 21.92 -16.42 6.00
C THR A 126 20.94 -15.65 5.11
N TYR A 127 20.23 -14.65 5.64
CA TYR A 127 19.34 -13.79 4.83
C TYR A 127 20.12 -13.00 3.77
N LYS A 128 21.34 -12.54 4.08
CA LYS A 128 22.19 -11.79 3.14
C LYS A 128 22.89 -12.67 2.10
N GLN A 129 23.04 -13.97 2.34
CA GLN A 129 23.66 -14.90 1.38
C GLN A 129 22.71 -15.21 0.22
N ALA A 130 23.21 -15.66 -0.93
CA ALA A 130 22.35 -15.97 -2.07
C ALA A 130 21.45 -17.20 -1.83
N ASP A 131 21.87 -18.13 -0.98
CA ASP A 131 21.17 -19.40 -0.73
C ASP A 131 19.94 -19.23 0.17
N PRO A 132 18.71 -19.41 -0.34
CA PRO A 132 17.49 -19.33 0.48
C PRO A 132 17.29 -20.57 1.38
N ALA A 133 17.94 -21.70 1.10
CA ALA A 133 17.73 -22.94 1.85
C ALA A 133 18.27 -22.81 3.28
N ALA A 134 19.49 -22.30 3.44
CA ALA A 134 20.09 -22.06 4.76
C ALA A 134 19.24 -21.12 5.62
N PHE A 135 18.70 -20.04 5.03
CA PHE A 135 17.79 -19.14 5.75
C PHE A 135 16.50 -19.85 6.19
N ARG A 136 15.92 -20.66 5.29
CA ARG A 136 14.68 -21.41 5.57
C ARG A 136 14.88 -22.41 6.71
N GLU A 137 16.01 -23.09 6.74
CA GLU A 137 16.37 -24.06 7.77
C GLU A 137 16.35 -23.42 9.17
N ILE A 138 17.00 -22.27 9.32
CA ILE A 138 17.03 -21.52 10.59
C ILE A 138 15.63 -21.02 10.94
N ILE A 139 14.98 -20.27 10.04
CA ILE A 139 13.73 -19.57 10.36
C ILE A 139 12.53 -20.50 10.58
N SER A 140 12.59 -21.73 10.03
CA SER A 140 11.57 -22.76 10.26
C SER A 140 11.65 -23.39 11.66
N THR A 141 12.78 -23.23 12.35
CA THR A 141 12.97 -23.72 13.71
C THR A 141 12.45 -22.66 14.70
N PRO A 142 11.46 -22.98 15.56
CA PRO A 142 11.00 -22.04 16.58
C PRO A 142 12.18 -21.62 17.48
N PRO A 143 12.41 -20.31 17.69
CA PRO A 143 13.53 -19.86 18.50
C PRO A 143 13.30 -20.25 19.97
N LEU A 144 14.34 -20.77 20.62
CA LEU A 144 14.31 -21.14 22.03
C LEU A 144 14.51 -19.91 22.92
N VAL A 145 13.57 -18.97 22.86
CA VAL A 145 13.63 -17.67 23.56
C VAL A 145 12.33 -17.39 24.32
N THR A 146 12.44 -16.56 25.35
CA THR A 146 11.28 -15.98 26.03
C THR A 146 10.66 -14.86 25.21
N GLU A 147 9.41 -14.48 25.50
CA GLU A 147 8.73 -13.36 24.84
C GLU A 147 9.53 -12.05 24.90
N ALA A 148 10.22 -11.81 26.02
CA ALA A 148 11.03 -10.61 26.22
C ALA A 148 12.24 -10.51 25.28
N ASP A 149 12.74 -11.64 24.78
CA ASP A 149 13.91 -11.71 23.91
C ASP A 149 13.56 -11.96 22.43
N ILE A 150 12.29 -12.13 22.06
CA ILE A 150 11.87 -12.31 20.66
C ILE A 150 12.34 -11.13 19.80
N ASP A 151 12.11 -9.89 20.24
CA ASP A 151 12.54 -8.71 19.49
C ASP A 151 14.06 -8.65 19.32
N ARG A 152 14.81 -9.16 20.29
CA ARG A 152 16.26 -9.28 20.20
C ARG A 152 16.68 -10.34 19.18
N ALA A 153 15.98 -11.45 19.11
CA ALA A 153 16.26 -12.56 18.19
C ALA A 153 16.06 -12.22 16.70
N PHE A 154 15.29 -11.16 16.39
CA PHE A 154 14.99 -10.75 15.01
C PHE A 154 15.42 -9.30 14.70
N LYS A 155 16.14 -8.65 15.61
CA LYS A 155 16.46 -7.22 15.52
C LYS A 155 17.17 -6.86 14.21
N SER A 156 18.21 -7.61 13.86
CA SER A 156 19.05 -7.34 12.69
C SER A 156 18.32 -7.69 11.39
N LEU A 157 17.56 -8.80 11.37
CA LEU A 157 16.70 -9.13 10.23
C LEU A 157 15.67 -8.01 9.97
N ARG A 158 15.00 -7.52 11.02
CA ARG A 158 14.07 -6.38 10.91
C ARG A 158 14.78 -5.17 10.32
N GLY A 159 15.97 -4.82 10.82
CA GLY A 159 16.75 -3.70 10.31
C GLY A 159 17.08 -3.82 8.82
N VAL A 160 17.46 -5.01 8.34
CA VAL A 160 17.75 -5.22 6.90
C VAL A 160 16.50 -5.05 6.04
N VAL A 161 15.35 -5.55 6.49
CA VAL A 161 14.10 -5.40 5.72
C VAL A 161 13.57 -3.96 5.80
N GLU A 162 13.77 -3.28 6.93
CA GLU A 162 13.47 -1.84 7.06
C GLU A 162 14.33 -1.00 6.12
N GLU A 163 15.62 -1.32 5.97
CA GLU A 163 16.50 -0.71 4.97
C GLU A 163 15.97 -0.94 3.54
N GLN A 164 15.57 -2.17 3.19
CA GLN A 164 14.95 -2.47 1.89
C GLN A 164 13.67 -1.66 1.66
N ILE A 165 12.83 -1.49 2.69
CA ILE A 165 11.63 -0.64 2.64
C ILE A 165 12.02 0.82 2.34
N GLU A 166 13.01 1.37 3.05
CA GLU A 166 13.48 2.75 2.84
C GLU A 166 14.08 2.96 1.44
N GLU A 167 14.76 1.95 0.90
CA GLU A 167 15.24 1.96 -0.48
C GLU A 167 14.07 2.04 -1.47
N PHE A 168 13.01 1.24 -1.32
CA PHE A 168 11.84 1.33 -2.20
C PHE A 168 11.09 2.65 -2.06
N MET A 169 11.01 3.23 -0.86
CA MET A 169 10.47 4.57 -0.67
C MET A 169 11.29 5.62 -1.42
N THR A 170 12.62 5.50 -1.39
CA THR A 170 13.54 6.38 -2.11
C THR A 170 13.39 6.22 -3.63
N LEU A 171 13.34 4.99 -4.14
CA LEU A 171 13.09 4.69 -5.56
C LEU A 171 11.73 5.22 -6.01
N THR A 172 10.71 5.12 -5.16
CA THR A 172 9.37 5.66 -5.43
C THR A 172 9.43 7.18 -5.56
N GLN A 173 10.14 7.87 -4.67
CA GLN A 173 10.32 9.32 -4.76
C GLN A 173 11.12 9.72 -6.02
N GLN A 174 12.22 9.02 -6.32
CA GLN A 174 13.00 9.24 -7.54
C GLN A 174 12.17 9.01 -8.80
N SER A 175 11.28 8.00 -8.79
CA SER A 175 10.34 7.77 -9.88
C SER A 175 9.36 8.94 -10.05
N LYS A 176 8.84 9.51 -8.96
CA LYS A 176 8.00 10.74 -8.99
C LYS A 176 8.71 11.92 -9.61
N ASP A 177 9.97 12.10 -9.26
CA ASP A 177 10.79 13.22 -9.71
C ASP A 177 11.42 12.98 -11.10
N LYS A 178 11.18 11.82 -11.70
CA LYS A 178 11.78 11.34 -12.96
C LYS A 178 13.31 11.27 -12.92
N GLN A 179 13.88 10.96 -11.75
CA GLN A 179 15.32 10.94 -11.46
C GLN A 179 15.80 9.54 -11.02
N LEU A 180 15.26 8.48 -11.61
CA LEU A 180 15.74 7.13 -11.32
C LEU A 180 17.22 6.99 -11.70
N PRO A 181 18.01 6.29 -10.88
CA PRO A 181 19.44 6.07 -11.14
C PRO A 181 19.69 5.04 -12.25
N PHE A 182 18.63 4.44 -12.82
CA PHE A 182 18.66 3.40 -13.84
C PHE A 182 17.53 3.60 -14.86
N GLY A 183 17.64 2.94 -16.02
CA GLY A 183 16.58 2.95 -17.02
C GLY A 183 15.37 2.11 -16.57
N PRO A 184 14.12 2.48 -16.95
CA PRO A 184 12.93 1.72 -16.53
C PRO A 184 13.00 0.22 -16.82
N ALA A 185 13.64 -0.18 -17.92
CA ALA A 185 13.87 -1.57 -18.34
C ALA A 185 14.62 -2.42 -17.30
N GLU A 186 15.50 -1.80 -16.50
CA GLU A 186 16.33 -2.46 -15.48
C GLU A 186 15.58 -2.66 -14.15
N ALA A 187 14.45 -1.98 -13.97
CA ALA A 187 13.72 -1.98 -12.70
C ALA A 187 13.36 -3.39 -12.17
N PRO A 188 12.88 -4.35 -13.00
CA PRO A 188 12.58 -5.69 -12.52
C PRO A 188 13.78 -6.40 -11.92
N GLU A 189 14.94 -6.32 -12.56
CA GLU A 189 16.16 -6.98 -12.08
C GLU A 189 16.63 -6.35 -10.77
N ILE A 190 16.58 -5.03 -10.66
CA ILE A 190 16.95 -4.31 -9.44
C ILE A 190 16.03 -4.68 -8.27
N VAL A 191 14.71 -4.72 -8.50
CA VAL A 191 13.74 -5.12 -7.48
C VAL A 191 13.95 -6.58 -7.07
N GLN A 192 14.10 -7.49 -8.05
CA GLN A 192 14.28 -8.93 -7.82
C GLN A 192 15.61 -9.27 -7.13
N ASN A 193 16.67 -8.50 -7.38
CA ASN A 193 17.96 -8.65 -6.69
C ASN A 193 17.92 -8.14 -5.25
N LYS A 194 17.05 -7.17 -4.95
CA LYS A 194 16.90 -6.61 -3.61
C LYS A 194 16.05 -7.49 -2.70
N VAL A 195 15.04 -8.18 -3.24
CA VAL A 195 14.07 -8.94 -2.42
C VAL A 195 13.90 -10.36 -2.96
N SER A 196 14.10 -11.34 -2.08
CA SER A 196 13.86 -12.75 -2.40
C SER A 196 12.46 -13.17 -1.94
N ILE A 197 11.61 -13.61 -2.88
CA ILE A 197 10.28 -14.17 -2.59
C ILE A 197 10.40 -15.29 -1.56
N GLU A 198 11.33 -16.24 -1.79
CA GLU A 198 11.49 -17.41 -0.94
C GLU A 198 11.80 -17.07 0.52
N LYS A 199 12.64 -16.06 0.75
CA LYS A 199 13.01 -15.65 2.11
C LYS A 199 11.88 -14.88 2.79
N VAL A 200 11.25 -13.94 2.09
CA VAL A 200 10.15 -13.14 2.65
C VAL A 200 8.93 -14.02 2.93
N ASN A 201 8.66 -15.04 2.10
CA ASN A 201 7.58 -15.99 2.33
C ASN A 201 7.83 -16.91 3.53
N ALA A 202 9.10 -17.14 3.88
CA ALA A 202 9.49 -17.90 5.07
C ALA A 202 9.39 -17.08 6.37
N PHE A 203 9.04 -15.80 6.31
CA PHE A 203 8.85 -15.00 7.52
C PHE A 203 7.70 -15.55 8.38
N PRO A 204 7.92 -15.74 9.69
CA PRO A 204 6.89 -16.17 10.62
C PRO A 204 5.89 -15.06 10.92
N ALA A 205 4.79 -15.43 11.58
CA ALA A 205 3.63 -14.55 11.77
C ALA A 205 3.94 -13.21 12.46
N TYR A 206 4.87 -13.15 13.40
CA TYR A 206 5.18 -11.88 14.07
C TYR A 206 5.97 -10.89 13.17
N LEU A 207 6.55 -11.33 12.05
CA LEU A 207 7.14 -10.46 11.00
C LEU A 207 6.15 -10.11 9.89
N HIS A 208 4.88 -10.51 10.03
CA HIS A 208 3.84 -10.29 9.02
C HIS A 208 3.72 -8.80 8.64
N VAL A 209 3.67 -7.92 9.65
CA VAL A 209 3.55 -6.46 9.44
C VAL A 209 4.69 -5.93 8.57
N LEU A 210 5.89 -6.47 8.73
CA LEU A 210 7.07 -6.05 7.98
C LEU A 210 7.00 -6.51 6.52
N ARG A 211 6.58 -7.75 6.29
CA ARG A 211 6.30 -8.29 4.95
C ARG A 211 5.25 -7.45 4.22
N THR A 212 4.12 -7.16 4.86
CA THR A 212 3.05 -6.36 4.25
C THR A 212 3.51 -4.95 3.91
N ARG A 213 4.29 -4.32 4.80
CA ARG A 213 4.86 -2.99 4.54
C ARG A 213 5.82 -3.01 3.34
N LEU A 214 6.71 -3.98 3.27
CA LEU A 214 7.63 -4.16 2.13
C LEU A 214 6.87 -4.27 0.80
N LEU A 215 5.86 -5.15 0.74
CA LEU A 215 5.07 -5.37 -0.47
C LEU A 215 4.26 -4.13 -0.88
N ARG A 216 3.76 -3.36 0.09
CA ARG A 216 3.09 -2.09 -0.18
C ARG A 216 4.03 -1.10 -0.85
N GLU A 217 5.24 -0.90 -0.33
CA GLU A 217 6.19 0.05 -0.94
C GLU A 217 6.66 -0.42 -2.32
N MET A 218 6.84 -1.72 -2.54
CA MET A 218 7.16 -2.28 -3.86
C MET A 218 6.03 -2.06 -4.87
N ARG A 219 4.78 -2.23 -4.42
CA ARG A 219 3.58 -1.92 -5.23
C ARG A 219 3.50 -0.43 -5.55
N GLU A 220 3.73 0.44 -4.57
CA GLU A 220 3.75 1.89 -4.81
C GLU A 220 4.82 2.28 -5.83
N PHE A 221 6.04 1.76 -5.69
CA PHE A 221 7.10 1.93 -6.68
C PHE A 221 6.64 1.52 -8.08
N THR A 222 6.04 0.33 -8.22
CA THR A 222 5.55 -0.19 -9.50
C THR A 222 4.49 0.71 -10.14
N VAL A 223 3.57 1.25 -9.34
CA VAL A 223 2.55 2.19 -9.80
C VAL A 223 3.17 3.49 -10.32
N TYR A 224 4.14 4.06 -9.58
CA TYR A 224 4.80 5.29 -10.02
C TYR A 224 5.70 5.08 -11.24
N MET A 225 6.36 3.92 -11.32
CA MET A 225 7.09 3.50 -12.52
C MET A 225 6.20 3.55 -13.76
N PHE A 226 5.05 2.88 -13.69
CA PHE A 226 4.08 2.90 -14.78
C PHE A 226 3.65 4.32 -15.15
N ASN A 227 3.19 5.09 -14.17
CA ASN A 227 2.60 6.41 -14.40
C ASN A 227 3.58 7.46 -14.97
N ASN A 228 4.86 7.37 -14.62
CA ASN A 228 5.84 8.40 -15.00
C ASN A 228 6.68 8.03 -16.22
N TYR A 229 6.75 6.74 -16.56
CA TYR A 229 7.63 6.22 -17.62
C TYR A 229 6.89 5.42 -18.70
N ASP A 230 5.56 5.30 -18.63
CA ASP A 230 4.70 4.59 -19.60
C ASP A 230 5.16 3.15 -19.87
N CYS A 231 5.66 2.48 -18.82
CA CYS A 231 6.30 1.17 -18.93
C CYS A 231 5.36 0.02 -18.56
N LEU A 232 4.25 -0.11 -19.30
CA LEU A 232 3.18 -1.06 -19.00
C LEU A 232 3.66 -2.52 -18.83
N ALA A 233 4.48 -3.02 -19.77
CA ALA A 233 5.01 -4.37 -19.71
C ALA A 233 5.85 -4.63 -18.43
N ILE A 234 6.58 -3.60 -17.98
CA ILE A 234 7.41 -3.66 -16.78
C ILE A 234 6.54 -3.70 -15.53
N ALA A 235 5.50 -2.87 -15.49
CA ALA A 235 4.52 -2.86 -14.41
C ALA A 235 3.83 -4.23 -14.28
N ILE A 236 3.38 -4.81 -15.39
CA ILE A 236 2.77 -6.16 -15.41
C ILE A 236 3.76 -7.21 -14.88
N ARG A 237 5.02 -7.19 -15.34
CA ARG A 237 6.05 -8.13 -14.88
C ARG A 237 6.28 -8.02 -13.38
N LEU A 238 6.39 -6.80 -12.85
CA LEU A 238 6.58 -6.56 -11.41
C LEU A 238 5.36 -6.98 -10.60
N VAL A 239 4.14 -6.66 -11.04
CA VAL A 239 2.90 -7.08 -10.35
C VAL A 239 2.75 -8.59 -10.34
N ASN A 240 2.97 -9.27 -11.47
CA ASN A 240 2.96 -10.73 -11.54
C ASN A 240 3.96 -11.34 -10.55
N TRP A 241 5.20 -10.85 -10.54
CA TRP A 241 6.20 -11.33 -9.60
C TRP A 241 5.82 -11.06 -8.13
N MET A 242 5.17 -9.93 -7.83
CA MET A 242 4.65 -9.65 -6.48
C MET A 242 3.50 -10.60 -6.05
N THR A 243 2.77 -11.21 -6.98
CA THR A 243 1.69 -12.15 -6.66
C THR A 243 2.20 -13.49 -6.10
N GLU A 244 3.49 -13.78 -6.26
CA GLU A 244 4.14 -14.99 -5.72
C GLU A 244 4.46 -14.87 -4.21
N PHE A 245 4.35 -13.68 -3.63
CA PHE A 245 4.51 -13.51 -2.19
C PHE A 245 3.29 -14.06 -1.43
N ASN A 246 3.55 -14.64 -0.26
CA ASN A 246 2.52 -15.07 0.67
C ASN A 246 1.97 -13.82 1.37
N MET A 247 0.79 -13.36 0.96
CA MET A 247 0.17 -12.14 1.47
C MET A 247 -1.21 -12.40 2.06
N GLU A 248 -1.70 -11.47 2.87
CA GLU A 248 -3.11 -11.43 3.27
C GLU A 248 -4.04 -11.27 2.06
N GLU A 249 -5.25 -11.81 2.19
CA GLU A 249 -6.27 -11.81 1.16
C GLU A 249 -6.56 -10.42 0.59
N ALA A 250 -6.65 -9.41 1.45
CA ALA A 250 -6.93 -8.03 1.04
C ALA A 250 -5.80 -7.45 0.17
N ALA A 251 -4.53 -7.75 0.48
CA ALA A 251 -3.40 -7.29 -0.33
C ALA A 251 -3.34 -8.04 -1.67
N ARG A 252 -3.65 -9.34 -1.66
CA ARG A 252 -3.72 -10.19 -2.84
C ARG A 252 -4.80 -9.73 -3.82
N GLN A 253 -6.00 -9.47 -3.31
CA GLN A 253 -7.09 -8.92 -4.12
C GLN A 253 -6.69 -7.59 -4.78
N LYS A 254 -6.01 -6.70 -4.05
CA LYS A 254 -5.59 -5.42 -4.59
C LYS A 254 -4.54 -5.55 -5.72
N LEU A 255 -3.58 -6.48 -5.59
CA LEU A 255 -2.64 -6.77 -6.68
C LEU A 255 -3.31 -7.41 -7.89
N GLU A 256 -4.30 -8.28 -7.67
CA GLU A 256 -5.08 -8.87 -8.75
C GLU A 256 -5.90 -7.81 -9.50
N GLU A 257 -6.52 -6.87 -8.79
CA GLU A 257 -7.19 -5.71 -9.38
C GLU A 257 -6.22 -4.84 -10.20
N ASP A 258 -5.01 -4.59 -9.68
CA ASP A 258 -3.97 -3.88 -10.42
C ASP A 258 -3.58 -4.64 -11.70
N LEU A 259 -3.36 -5.94 -11.61
CA LEU A 259 -2.97 -6.79 -12.75
C LEU A 259 -4.05 -6.82 -13.83
N GLN A 260 -5.31 -6.95 -13.45
CA GLN A 260 -6.44 -6.90 -14.38
C GLN A 260 -6.54 -5.54 -15.08
N ALA A 261 -6.35 -4.44 -14.33
CA ALA A 261 -6.34 -3.10 -14.91
C ALA A 261 -5.20 -2.92 -15.92
N LEU A 262 -3.99 -3.37 -15.59
CA LEU A 262 -2.82 -3.29 -16.48
C LEU A 262 -3.00 -4.18 -17.73
N ASN A 263 -3.50 -5.41 -17.58
CA ASN A 263 -3.77 -6.29 -18.72
C ASN A 263 -4.83 -5.70 -19.66
N LYS A 264 -5.85 -5.04 -19.12
CA LYS A 264 -6.85 -4.31 -19.91
C LYS A 264 -6.21 -3.15 -20.70
N MET A 265 -5.29 -2.40 -20.08
CA MET A 265 -4.54 -1.35 -20.77
C MET A 265 -3.65 -1.94 -21.89
N MET A 266 -3.06 -3.11 -21.67
CA MET A 266 -2.20 -3.76 -22.67
C MET A 266 -3.02 -4.21 -23.87
N ALA A 267 -4.19 -4.81 -23.64
CA ALA A 267 -5.12 -5.17 -24.70
C ALA A 267 -5.54 -3.93 -25.50
N GLN A 268 -5.83 -2.82 -24.83
CA GLN A 268 -6.17 -1.55 -25.49
C GLN A 268 -5.01 -0.99 -26.33
N GLN A 269 -3.76 -1.07 -25.86
CA GLN A 269 -2.59 -0.66 -26.65
C GLN A 269 -2.42 -1.54 -27.90
N VAL A 270 -2.57 -2.86 -27.77
CA VAL A 270 -2.51 -3.78 -28.92
C VAL A 270 -3.61 -3.49 -29.94
N ASP A 271 -4.84 -3.25 -29.47
CA ASP A 271 -5.96 -2.89 -30.35
C ASP A 271 -5.72 -1.53 -31.04
N GLN A 272 -5.15 -0.55 -30.33
CA GLN A 272 -4.77 0.74 -30.90
C GLN A 272 -3.68 0.62 -31.96
N GLU A 273 -2.63 -0.18 -31.72
CA GLU A 273 -1.58 -0.42 -32.72
C GLU A 273 -2.13 -1.16 -33.94
N LYS A 274 -3.01 -2.15 -33.71
CA LYS A 274 -3.62 -2.95 -34.77
C LYS A 274 -4.56 -2.15 -35.65
N TYR A 275 -5.40 -1.29 -35.06
CA TYR A 275 -6.46 -0.59 -35.78
C TYR A 275 -6.15 0.89 -36.05
N GLY A 276 -5.15 1.48 -35.42
CA GLY A 276 -4.79 2.90 -35.53
C GLY A 276 -4.64 3.38 -36.98
N PRO A 277 -3.84 2.71 -37.83
CA PRO A 277 -3.69 3.10 -39.24
C PRO A 277 -5.01 3.03 -40.02
N VAL A 278 -5.85 2.04 -39.71
CA VAL A 278 -7.17 1.88 -40.35
C VAL A 278 -8.11 2.99 -39.90
N ILE A 279 -8.12 3.33 -38.61
CA ILE A 279 -8.94 4.43 -38.08
C ILE A 279 -8.55 5.75 -38.77
N GLU A 280 -7.26 6.06 -38.88
CA GLU A 280 -6.76 7.28 -39.52
C GLU A 280 -7.21 7.39 -41.00
N GLU A 281 -7.12 6.29 -41.74
CA GLU A 281 -7.58 6.23 -43.13
C GLU A 281 -9.06 6.64 -43.27
N TYR A 282 -9.93 6.09 -42.42
CA TYR A 282 -11.36 6.34 -42.50
C TYR A 282 -11.77 7.69 -41.87
N GLU A 283 -11.00 8.23 -40.94
CA GLU A 283 -11.17 9.62 -40.50
C GLU A 283 -10.91 10.61 -41.62
N LEU A 284 -9.88 10.39 -42.43
CA LEU A 284 -9.62 11.20 -43.63
C LEU A 284 -10.77 11.09 -44.64
N LEU A 285 -11.33 9.90 -44.84
CA LEU A 285 -12.51 9.71 -45.69
C LEU A 285 -13.73 10.50 -45.16
N LEU A 286 -14.03 10.38 -43.86
CA LEU A 286 -15.15 11.08 -43.22
C LEU A 286 -15.02 12.61 -43.34
N ASN A 287 -13.82 13.13 -43.09
CA ASN A 287 -13.53 14.55 -43.25
C ASN A 287 -13.66 14.99 -44.72
N GLY A 288 -13.25 14.13 -45.65
CA GLY A 288 -13.49 14.30 -47.08
C GLY A 288 -14.98 14.45 -47.42
N ILE A 289 -15.82 13.52 -46.95
CA ILE A 289 -17.28 13.56 -47.21
C ILE A 289 -17.88 14.84 -46.63
N ARG A 290 -17.53 15.21 -45.40
CA ARG A 290 -17.99 16.46 -44.75
C ARG A 290 -17.58 17.71 -45.51
N SER A 291 -16.35 17.74 -46.03
CA SER A 291 -15.86 18.83 -46.87
C SER A 291 -16.69 18.96 -48.15
N GLN A 292 -17.04 17.83 -48.79
CA GLN A 292 -17.91 17.84 -49.97
C GLN A 292 -19.33 18.33 -49.65
N ILE A 293 -19.91 17.93 -48.51
CA ILE A 293 -21.22 18.43 -48.04
C ILE A 293 -21.19 19.95 -47.91
N ALA A 294 -20.13 20.50 -47.30
CA ALA A 294 -19.97 21.94 -47.14
C ALA A 294 -19.85 22.65 -48.50
N ALA A 295 -19.05 22.11 -49.43
CA ALA A 295 -18.87 22.67 -50.76
C ALA A 295 -20.15 22.66 -51.61
N ILE A 296 -20.97 21.61 -51.51
CA ILE A 296 -22.29 21.56 -52.16
C ILE A 296 -23.22 22.61 -51.58
N ASN A 297 -23.24 22.76 -50.26
CA ASN A 297 -24.12 23.72 -49.59
C ASN A 297 -23.82 25.19 -49.95
N THR A 298 -22.57 25.48 -50.33
CA THR A 298 -22.10 26.80 -50.77
C THR A 298 -22.02 26.94 -52.29
N HIS A 299 -22.46 25.93 -53.07
CA HIS A 299 -22.32 25.87 -54.54
C HIS A 299 -20.86 26.01 -55.04
N ALA A 300 -19.88 25.67 -54.21
CA ALA A 300 -18.45 25.74 -54.55
C ALA A 300 -17.98 24.59 -55.45
N ILE A 301 -18.79 23.55 -55.62
CA ILE A 301 -18.47 22.36 -56.43
C ILE A 301 -19.63 21.96 -57.35
N SER A 302 -19.31 21.43 -58.52
CA SER A 302 -20.30 20.87 -59.44
C SER A 302 -20.68 19.43 -59.08
N LEU A 303 -21.88 18.98 -59.44
CA LEU A 303 -22.30 17.59 -59.22
C LEU A 303 -21.40 16.56 -59.94
N ALA A 304 -20.88 16.90 -61.12
CA ALA A 304 -19.97 16.03 -61.85
C ALA A 304 -18.65 15.83 -61.08
N THR A 305 -18.11 16.92 -60.52
CA THR A 305 -16.89 16.87 -59.70
C THR A 305 -17.12 16.09 -58.41
N LEU A 306 -18.27 16.30 -57.75
CA LEU A 306 -18.65 15.54 -56.56
C LEU A 306 -18.73 14.04 -56.85
N ARG A 307 -19.42 13.66 -57.93
CA ARG A 307 -19.60 12.25 -58.31
C ARG A 307 -18.26 11.56 -58.51
N ASN A 308 -17.37 12.19 -59.29
CA ASN A 308 -16.02 11.66 -59.53
C ASN A 308 -15.22 11.54 -58.22
N TRP A 309 -15.39 12.47 -57.28
CA TRP A 309 -14.75 12.39 -55.98
C TRP A 309 -15.28 11.21 -55.15
N VAL A 310 -16.60 11.05 -55.07
CA VAL A 310 -17.23 9.95 -54.30
C VAL A 310 -16.82 8.59 -54.89
N GLU A 311 -16.93 8.43 -56.21
CA GLU A 311 -16.56 7.19 -56.91
C GLU A 311 -15.08 6.82 -56.74
N SER A 312 -14.19 7.81 -56.60
CA SER A 312 -12.75 7.56 -56.44
C SER A 312 -12.30 7.38 -54.99
N ARG A 313 -13.10 7.81 -54.00
CA ARG A 313 -12.70 7.83 -52.58
C ARG A 313 -13.52 6.91 -51.69
N VAL A 314 -14.77 6.62 -52.03
CA VAL A 314 -15.67 5.81 -51.20
C VAL A 314 -15.70 4.39 -51.73
N ASN A 315 -15.03 3.47 -51.03
CA ASN A 315 -15.05 2.04 -51.35
C ASN A 315 -15.95 1.28 -50.35
N ILE A 316 -17.20 1.02 -50.75
CA ILE A 316 -18.19 0.32 -49.92
C ILE A 316 -17.74 -1.09 -49.55
N GLU A 317 -17.09 -1.80 -50.47
CA GLU A 317 -16.60 -3.16 -50.19
C GLU A 317 -15.55 -3.14 -49.08
N ALA A 318 -14.56 -2.23 -49.17
CA ALA A 318 -13.55 -2.06 -48.13
C ALA A 318 -14.17 -1.67 -46.77
N ILE A 319 -15.15 -0.76 -46.76
CA ILE A 319 -15.88 -0.36 -45.55
C ILE A 319 -16.61 -1.58 -44.93
N ASN A 320 -17.21 -2.42 -45.75
CA ASN A 320 -17.94 -3.61 -45.30
C ASN A 320 -17.03 -4.71 -44.75
N GLN A 321 -15.78 -4.78 -45.21
CA GLN A 321 -14.76 -5.70 -44.70
C GLN A 321 -14.12 -5.22 -43.37
N LEU A 322 -14.51 -4.05 -42.85
CA LEU A 322 -14.04 -3.61 -41.53
C LEU A 322 -14.47 -4.62 -40.45
N PRO A 323 -13.56 -4.95 -39.50
CA PRO A 323 -13.88 -5.83 -38.38
C PRO A 323 -15.00 -5.23 -37.53
N ASP A 324 -15.73 -6.10 -36.81
CA ASP A 324 -16.88 -5.68 -36.01
C ASP A 324 -16.54 -4.66 -34.91
N ASP A 325 -15.31 -4.67 -34.41
CA ASP A 325 -14.77 -3.68 -33.47
C ASP A 325 -14.80 -2.25 -34.05
N LEU A 326 -14.72 -2.11 -35.37
CA LEU A 326 -14.76 -0.83 -36.10
C LEU A 326 -16.15 -0.49 -36.65
N ARG A 327 -17.21 -1.14 -36.15
CA ARG A 327 -18.60 -0.85 -36.54
C ARG A 327 -18.99 0.62 -36.40
N MET A 328 -18.40 1.36 -35.45
CA MET A 328 -18.68 2.78 -35.30
C MET A 328 -18.25 3.61 -36.52
N ILE A 329 -17.15 3.23 -37.18
CA ILE A 329 -16.69 3.87 -38.41
C ILE A 329 -17.69 3.63 -39.54
N ARG A 330 -18.17 2.38 -39.69
CA ARG A 330 -19.25 2.04 -40.65
C ARG A 330 -20.48 2.93 -40.44
N ASN A 331 -20.92 3.10 -39.20
CA ASN A 331 -22.07 3.97 -38.88
C ASN A 331 -21.84 5.43 -39.28
N GLN A 332 -20.66 5.98 -38.96
CA GLN A 332 -20.36 7.38 -39.25
C GLN A 332 -20.29 7.64 -40.76
N ILE A 333 -19.71 6.71 -41.53
CA ILE A 333 -19.62 6.86 -42.99
C ILE A 333 -21.00 6.75 -43.62
N ALA A 334 -21.81 5.77 -43.18
CA ALA A 334 -23.18 5.61 -43.68
C ALA A 334 -24.02 6.86 -43.42
N LEU A 335 -23.93 7.44 -42.22
CA LEU A 335 -24.61 8.70 -41.90
C LEU A 335 -24.07 9.89 -42.72
N ALA A 336 -22.75 9.99 -42.91
CA ALA A 336 -22.16 11.06 -43.72
C ALA A 336 -22.60 10.98 -45.20
N LEU A 337 -22.70 9.78 -45.77
CA LEU A 337 -23.22 9.56 -47.12
C LEU A 337 -24.72 9.89 -47.23
N ASN A 338 -25.50 9.52 -46.21
CA ASN A 338 -26.91 9.92 -46.09
C ASN A 338 -27.05 11.45 -46.07
N ASP A 339 -26.22 12.15 -45.29
CA ASP A 339 -26.24 13.61 -45.21
C ASP A 339 -25.82 14.26 -46.54
N LEU A 340 -24.85 13.65 -47.24
CA LEU A 340 -24.47 14.07 -48.58
C LEU A 340 -25.62 13.94 -49.58
N ALA A 341 -26.38 12.83 -49.53
CA ALA A 341 -27.56 12.65 -50.36
C ALA A 341 -28.60 13.77 -50.14
N VAL A 342 -28.86 14.11 -48.87
CA VAL A 342 -29.78 15.19 -48.49
C VAL A 342 -29.28 16.55 -48.97
N ALA A 343 -27.99 16.84 -48.81
CA ALA A 343 -27.40 18.11 -49.25
C ALA A 343 -27.53 18.29 -50.78
N VAL A 344 -27.27 17.22 -51.54
CA VAL A 344 -27.38 17.22 -53.01
C VAL A 344 -28.81 17.45 -53.47
N TRP A 345 -29.79 16.80 -52.84
CA TRP A 345 -31.21 17.04 -53.13
C TRP A 345 -31.59 18.48 -52.86
N ASN A 346 -31.24 19.00 -51.68
CA ASN A 346 -31.64 20.34 -51.26
C ASN A 346 -31.06 21.46 -52.13
N LYS A 347 -29.88 21.26 -52.74
CA LYS A 347 -29.17 22.30 -53.47
C LYS A 347 -29.28 22.19 -54.99
N HIS A 348 -29.40 20.98 -55.51
CA HIS A 348 -29.39 20.76 -56.96
C HIS A 348 -30.60 19.98 -57.47
N THR A 349 -31.45 19.43 -56.59
CA THR A 349 -32.63 18.63 -56.95
C THR A 349 -32.32 17.47 -57.90
N SER A 350 -31.06 17.01 -57.92
CA SER A 350 -30.63 15.89 -58.76
C SER A 350 -31.09 14.59 -58.14
N LYS A 351 -32.21 14.05 -58.65
CA LYS A 351 -32.75 12.75 -58.24
C LYS A 351 -31.72 11.63 -58.37
N LYS A 352 -31.00 11.58 -59.49
CA LYS A 352 -30.02 10.51 -59.78
C LYS A 352 -28.85 10.51 -58.79
N ASP A 353 -28.26 11.67 -58.52
CA ASP A 353 -27.08 11.76 -57.64
C ASP A 353 -27.44 11.56 -56.17
N CYS A 354 -28.55 12.15 -55.72
CA CYS A 354 -29.09 11.90 -54.39
C CYS A 354 -29.34 10.40 -54.15
N TRP A 355 -29.97 9.72 -55.13
CA TRP A 355 -30.22 8.28 -55.04
C TRP A 355 -28.96 7.43 -54.91
N SER A 356 -27.95 7.75 -55.70
CA SER A 356 -26.67 7.03 -55.66
C SER A 356 -26.06 7.06 -54.24
N TYR A 357 -26.04 8.23 -53.59
CA TYR A 357 -25.41 8.37 -52.26
C TYR A 357 -26.21 7.74 -51.12
N ILE A 358 -27.55 7.78 -51.17
CA ILE A 358 -28.39 7.10 -50.17
C ILE A 358 -28.35 5.57 -50.34
N GLU A 359 -28.27 5.06 -51.58
CA GLU A 359 -28.07 3.63 -51.84
C GLU A 359 -26.68 3.17 -51.36
N MET A 360 -25.65 3.98 -51.57
CA MET A 360 -24.32 3.73 -51.00
C MET A 360 -24.38 3.66 -49.47
N ALA A 361 -25.06 4.60 -48.79
CA ALA A 361 -25.23 4.56 -47.35
C ALA A 361 -25.95 3.28 -46.86
N GLU A 362 -27.01 2.86 -47.55
CA GLU A 362 -27.79 1.66 -47.23
C GLU A 362 -27.02 0.36 -47.49
N SER A 363 -26.11 0.37 -48.46
CA SER A 363 -25.27 -0.79 -48.81
C SER A 363 -24.15 -1.08 -47.80
N ILE A 364 -23.93 -0.20 -46.82
CA ILE A 364 -22.98 -0.43 -45.73
C ILE A 364 -23.64 -1.38 -44.71
N VAL A 365 -23.12 -2.61 -44.61
CA VAL A 365 -23.69 -3.66 -43.76
C VAL A 365 -23.19 -3.59 -42.32
N ALA A 366 -23.88 -4.30 -41.42
CA ALA A 366 -23.54 -4.41 -40.00
C ALA A 366 -23.44 -3.06 -39.26
N VAL A 367 -24.16 -2.04 -39.74
CA VAL A 367 -24.40 -0.79 -39.02
C VAL A 367 -25.35 -1.00 -37.83
N GLN A 368 -25.40 -0.03 -36.92
CA GLN A 368 -26.35 -0.03 -35.80
C GLN A 368 -27.79 0.05 -36.31
N PRO A 369 -28.76 -0.61 -35.64
CA PRO A 369 -30.16 -0.57 -36.02
C PRO A 369 -30.72 0.85 -36.14
N ASP A 370 -30.31 1.77 -35.25
CA ASP A 370 -30.76 3.16 -35.31
C ASP A 370 -30.20 3.91 -36.52
N THR A 371 -28.94 3.68 -36.89
CA THR A 371 -28.35 4.19 -38.13
C THR A 371 -29.12 3.69 -39.35
N GLN A 372 -29.42 2.39 -39.40
CA GLN A 372 -30.22 1.82 -40.49
C GLN A 372 -31.60 2.47 -40.58
N ARG A 373 -32.28 2.65 -39.44
CA ARG A 373 -33.59 3.31 -39.39
C ARG A 373 -33.53 4.75 -39.90
N ILE A 374 -32.47 5.50 -39.58
CA ILE A 374 -32.28 6.87 -40.08
C ILE A 374 -32.14 6.88 -41.61
N ILE A 375 -31.31 5.99 -42.16
CA ILE A 375 -31.06 5.89 -43.60
C ILE A 375 -32.35 5.52 -44.33
N VAL A 376 -33.06 4.48 -43.87
CA VAL A 376 -34.32 4.03 -44.46
C VAL A 376 -35.41 5.11 -44.39
N ASN A 377 -35.55 5.81 -43.27
CA ASN A 377 -36.53 6.89 -43.13
C ASN A 377 -36.18 8.08 -44.04
N THR A 378 -34.90 8.44 -44.13
CA THR A 378 -34.44 9.51 -45.02
C THR A 378 -34.71 9.14 -46.48
N LYS A 379 -34.45 7.89 -46.85
CA LYS A 379 -34.75 7.30 -48.14
C LYS A 379 -36.23 7.43 -48.52
N SER A 380 -37.14 6.93 -47.67
CA SER A 380 -38.59 7.01 -47.91
C SER A 380 -39.09 8.46 -48.04
N LYS A 381 -38.58 9.38 -47.21
CA LYS A 381 -38.95 10.81 -47.31
C LYS A 381 -38.48 11.44 -48.62
N LEU A 382 -37.28 11.11 -49.08
CA LEU A 382 -36.78 11.58 -50.37
C LEU A 382 -37.62 11.01 -51.53
N GLU A 383 -38.07 9.75 -51.45
CA GLU A 383 -39.01 9.16 -52.42
C GLU A 383 -40.33 9.95 -52.50
N GLU A 384 -40.94 10.23 -51.35
CA GLU A 384 -42.18 11.01 -51.26
C GLU A 384 -42.02 12.40 -51.90
N LEU A 385 -40.94 13.11 -51.55
CA LEU A 385 -40.64 14.44 -52.09
C LEU A 385 -40.40 14.41 -53.61
N MET A 386 -39.78 13.36 -54.12
CA MET A 386 -39.51 13.19 -55.55
C MET A 386 -40.76 12.79 -56.36
N GLN A 387 -41.74 12.14 -55.75
CA GLN A 387 -43.01 11.79 -56.38
C GLN A 387 -43.99 12.97 -56.36
N GLY A 388 -44.00 13.76 -55.28
CA GLY A 388 -44.84 14.94 -55.11
C GLY A 388 -44.43 16.16 -55.95
N SER A 389 -43.19 16.22 -56.46
CA SER A 389 -42.71 17.39 -57.23
C SER A 389 -43.21 17.45 -58.69
N SER A 390 -44.16 16.60 -59.09
CA SER A 390 -44.78 16.62 -60.42
C SER A 390 -46.04 17.51 -60.53
N GLU A 391 -46.56 18.02 -59.41
CA GLU A 391 -47.64 19.00 -59.40
C GLU A 391 -47.17 20.30 -58.75
N ASN A 392 -47.30 21.41 -59.48
CA ASN A 392 -46.95 22.77 -59.08
C ASN A 392 -47.45 23.12 -57.67
N SER A 393 -46.63 22.93 -56.65
CA SER A 393 -46.80 23.61 -55.38
C SER A 393 -45.43 23.91 -54.78
N SER A 394 -45.23 25.20 -54.49
CA SER A 394 -44.17 25.75 -53.67
C SER A 394 -44.31 25.22 -52.23
N VAL A 395 -44.03 23.92 -52.02
CA VAL A 395 -43.74 23.40 -50.68
C VAL A 395 -42.32 23.83 -50.35
N GLY A 396 -42.24 25.06 -49.85
CA GLY A 396 -41.01 25.74 -49.50
C GLY A 396 -40.27 25.08 -48.32
N PRO A 397 -39.12 25.65 -47.91
CA PRO A 397 -38.10 25.11 -46.99
C PRO A 397 -38.54 24.64 -45.58
N TRP A 398 -39.84 24.59 -45.26
CA TRP A 398 -40.39 24.28 -43.94
C TRP A 398 -40.33 22.80 -43.55
N VAL A 399 -40.46 21.87 -44.51
CA VAL A 399 -40.33 20.42 -44.24
C VAL A 399 -38.89 20.07 -43.83
N ILE A 400 -37.91 20.79 -44.35
CA ILE A 400 -36.49 20.65 -44.02
C ILE A 400 -36.15 21.25 -42.65
N GLY A 401 -36.82 22.33 -42.26
CA GLY A 401 -36.72 22.90 -40.91
C GLY A 401 -37.11 21.91 -39.80
N ILE A 402 -38.09 21.04 -40.06
CA ILE A 402 -38.51 19.98 -39.12
C ILE A 402 -37.46 18.87 -39.03
N ILE A 403 -36.80 18.51 -40.16
CA ILE A 403 -35.73 17.51 -40.16
C ILE A 403 -34.49 18.05 -39.44
N ILE A 404 -34.10 19.31 -39.67
CA ILE A 404 -33.00 19.97 -38.95
C ILE A 404 -33.33 20.09 -37.45
N ALA A 405 -34.59 20.38 -37.07
CA ALA A 405 -35.00 20.43 -35.67
C ALA A 405 -34.96 19.04 -34.98
N ILE A 406 -35.38 17.98 -35.67
CA ILE A 406 -35.26 16.59 -35.19
C ILE A 406 -33.78 16.19 -35.09
N PHE A 407 -32.94 16.64 -36.02
CA PHE A 407 -31.50 16.39 -36.03
C PHE A 407 -30.78 17.16 -34.91
N ILE A 408 -31.11 18.43 -34.67
CA ILE A 408 -30.59 19.23 -33.55
C ILE A 408 -31.05 18.62 -32.22
N PHE A 409 -32.29 18.14 -32.12
CA PHE A 409 -32.79 17.46 -30.93
C PHE A 409 -32.08 16.13 -30.68
N ALA A 410 -31.88 15.31 -31.72
CA ALA A 410 -31.12 14.05 -31.61
C ALA A 410 -29.63 14.28 -31.31
N PHE A 411 -29.03 15.32 -31.90
CA PHE A 411 -27.63 15.72 -31.71
C PHE A 411 -27.37 16.38 -30.34
N LEU A 412 -28.33 17.14 -29.78
CA LEU A 412 -28.25 17.68 -28.41
C LEU A 412 -28.54 16.60 -27.36
N SER A 413 -29.43 15.64 -27.68
CA SER A 413 -29.70 14.48 -26.82
C SER A 413 -28.53 13.50 -26.77
N SER A 414 -27.75 13.40 -27.85
CA SER A 414 -26.51 12.62 -27.88
C SER A 414 -25.32 13.39 -27.27
N ARG A 415 -25.23 14.71 -27.45
CA ARG A 415 -24.21 15.56 -26.79
C ARG A 415 -24.39 15.68 -25.27
N THR A 416 -25.60 15.61 -24.74
CA THR A 416 -25.80 15.56 -23.27
C THR A 416 -25.36 14.23 -22.64
N ARG A 417 -24.98 13.24 -23.44
CA ARG A 417 -24.24 12.03 -23.02
C ARG A 417 -22.77 12.01 -23.48
N HIS A 418 -22.36 12.96 -24.31
CA HIS A 418 -21.01 13.03 -24.87
C HIS A 418 -20.52 14.47 -24.83
N SER A 419 -19.80 14.80 -23.74
CA SER A 419 -18.76 15.82 -23.81
C SER A 419 -17.84 15.50 -24.98
N SER A 420 -17.48 16.52 -25.73
CA SER A 420 -16.55 16.53 -26.86
C SER A 420 -15.38 15.56 -26.64
N SER A 421 -15.49 14.35 -27.22
CA SER A 421 -14.31 13.55 -27.53
C SER A 421 -13.82 14.06 -28.87
N SER A 422 -12.93 15.05 -28.80
CA SER A 422 -11.68 14.93 -29.55
C SER A 422 -11.16 13.52 -29.24
N TYR A 423 -10.61 12.78 -30.20
CA TYR A 423 -9.68 11.71 -29.83
C TYR A 423 -8.43 12.40 -29.25
N ASP A 424 -8.58 13.03 -28.09
CA ASP A 424 -7.48 13.30 -27.21
C ASP A 424 -6.97 11.92 -26.85
N TYR A 425 -5.84 11.55 -27.43
CA TYR A 425 -5.05 10.38 -27.09
C TYR A 425 -4.88 10.38 -25.57
N TYR A 426 -5.81 9.71 -24.89
CA TYR A 426 -5.87 9.67 -23.45
C TYR A 426 -4.76 8.71 -23.04
N GLN A 427 -3.61 9.26 -22.62
CA GLN A 427 -2.64 8.48 -21.87
C GLN A 427 -3.32 8.08 -20.56
N PRO A 428 -3.68 6.79 -20.37
CA PRO A 428 -4.37 6.38 -19.16
C PRO A 428 -3.41 6.52 -17.99
N THR A 429 -3.60 7.54 -17.16
CA THR A 429 -2.91 7.59 -15.87
C THR A 429 -3.56 6.56 -14.95
N TYR A 430 -2.79 5.57 -14.49
CA TYR A 430 -3.28 4.60 -13.51
C TYR A 430 -3.33 5.29 -12.14
N GLN A 431 -4.53 5.70 -11.73
CA GLN A 431 -4.75 6.01 -10.33
C GLN A 431 -5.05 4.71 -9.61
N PRO A 432 -4.20 4.24 -8.68
CA PRO A 432 -4.56 3.10 -7.86
C PRO A 432 -5.87 3.42 -7.14
N PRO A 433 -6.76 2.44 -6.90
CA PRO A 433 -7.96 2.69 -6.13
C PRO A 433 -7.57 3.34 -4.80
N LYS A 434 -8.04 4.58 -4.59
CA LYS A 434 -7.94 5.25 -3.29
C LYS A 434 -8.61 4.33 -2.28
N ALA A 435 -7.96 4.11 -1.13
CA ALA A 435 -8.61 3.40 -0.03
C ALA A 435 -9.97 4.07 0.22
N SER A 436 -11.06 3.30 0.09
CA SER A 436 -12.40 3.85 0.25
C SER A 436 -12.59 4.30 1.70
N GLU A 437 -12.84 5.60 1.91
CA GLU A 437 -13.32 6.15 3.19
C GLU A 437 -14.73 5.67 3.55
N ASP A 438 -15.42 4.98 2.64
CA ASP A 438 -16.76 4.42 2.85
C ASP A 438 -16.74 2.89 3.00
N SER A 439 -16.24 2.41 4.13
CA SER A 439 -16.74 1.15 4.70
C SER A 439 -17.50 1.48 5.99
N LYS A 440 -18.82 1.66 5.86
CA LYS A 440 -19.71 1.65 7.01
C LYS A 440 -19.68 0.26 7.64
N ILE A 441 -18.82 0.08 8.63
CA ILE A 441 -18.91 -1.04 9.56
C ILE A 441 -20.23 -0.86 10.31
N THR A 442 -21.16 -1.79 10.10
CA THR A 442 -22.36 -1.92 10.92
C THR A 442 -21.92 -2.47 12.27
N ILE A 443 -22.23 -1.75 13.35
CA ILE A 443 -21.91 -2.17 14.72
C ILE A 443 -22.78 -3.39 15.05
N GLY A 444 -22.19 -4.59 14.95
CA GLY A 444 -22.69 -5.80 15.61
C GLY A 444 -22.39 -5.75 17.11
N SER A 445 -23.29 -6.28 17.93
CA SER A 445 -23.25 -6.22 19.40
C SER A 445 -21.92 -6.70 20.01
N LEU A 446 -21.43 -5.94 20.99
CA LEU A 446 -20.25 -6.17 21.83
C LEU A 446 -20.42 -7.34 22.83
N SER A 447 -20.81 -8.53 22.37
CA SER A 447 -20.90 -9.73 23.22
C SER A 447 -19.98 -10.89 22.81
N GLU A 448 -19.20 -10.75 21.72
CA GLU A 448 -18.30 -11.81 21.24
C GLU A 448 -16.88 -11.29 21.00
N ILE A 449 -16.20 -10.85 22.05
CA ILE A 449 -14.73 -10.81 22.08
C ILE A 449 -14.31 -11.39 23.43
N GLY A 450 -13.75 -12.59 23.39
CA GLY A 450 -13.28 -13.32 24.57
C GLY A 450 -12.18 -12.56 25.31
N ASN A 451 -12.22 -12.71 26.64
CA ASN A 451 -11.27 -12.18 27.61
C ASN A 451 -9.80 -12.23 27.15
N THR A 452 -9.20 -11.07 26.98
CA THR A 452 -7.74 -10.89 27.12
C THR A 452 -7.47 -9.86 28.20
N SER A 453 -7.03 -10.35 29.36
CA SER A 453 -6.54 -9.53 30.46
C SER A 453 -5.16 -8.98 30.08
N GLY A 454 -5.09 -7.73 29.63
CA GLY A 454 -3.84 -7.04 29.34
C GLY A 454 -4.05 -5.54 29.19
N SER A 455 -3.41 -4.77 30.06
CA SER A 455 -3.50 -3.30 30.14
C SER A 455 -2.94 -2.61 28.89
N TYR A 456 -3.75 -2.47 27.84
CA TYR A 456 -3.46 -1.60 26.70
C TYR A 456 -4.38 -0.36 26.72
N PRO A 457 -3.88 0.85 26.42
CA PRO A 457 -4.75 2.01 26.28
C PRO A 457 -5.68 1.81 25.07
N ALA A 458 -6.96 2.10 25.26
CA ALA A 458 -7.96 2.06 24.21
C ALA A 458 -7.55 2.96 23.04
N ILE A 459 -7.54 2.39 21.83
CA ILE A 459 -7.33 3.14 20.58
C ILE A 459 -8.57 4.03 20.36
N VAL A 460 -8.47 5.31 20.69
CA VAL A 460 -9.52 6.29 20.38
C VAL A 460 -9.31 6.77 18.95
N THR A 461 -10.21 6.38 18.05
CA THR A 461 -10.20 6.83 16.65
C THR A 461 -10.79 8.23 16.56
N VAL A 462 -10.02 9.19 16.04
CA VAL A 462 -10.40 10.61 15.94
C VAL A 462 -11.14 10.89 14.63
N SER A 463 -12.19 10.12 14.33
CA SER A 463 -12.87 10.19 13.03
C SER A 463 -13.90 11.33 12.91
N ASN A 464 -14.22 12.04 14.00
CA ASN A 464 -15.30 13.05 14.05
C ASN A 464 -14.85 14.44 14.55
N MET A 465 -13.57 14.78 14.50
CA MET A 465 -13.08 16.12 14.88
C MET A 465 -12.92 17.01 13.65
N SER A 466 -13.37 18.25 13.76
CA SER A 466 -13.12 19.29 12.76
C SER A 466 -11.70 19.83 12.88
N ARG A 467 -11.19 20.50 11.83
CA ARG A 467 -9.81 21.03 11.79
C ARG A 467 -9.48 22.04 12.89
N GLU A 468 -10.48 22.58 13.59
CA GLU A 468 -10.30 23.61 14.62
C GLU A 468 -10.52 23.09 16.06
N ASP A 469 -10.86 21.81 16.21
CA ASP A 469 -11.12 21.24 17.53
C ASP A 469 -9.80 20.95 18.29
N VAL A 470 -9.82 21.16 19.60
CA VAL A 470 -8.69 20.85 20.50
C VAL A 470 -9.07 19.67 21.39
N LEU A 471 -8.24 18.64 21.39
CA LEU A 471 -8.40 17.49 22.27
C LEU A 471 -7.43 17.59 23.45
N LEU A 472 -7.98 17.43 24.65
CA LEU A 472 -7.23 17.40 25.90
C LEU A 472 -7.34 16.00 26.51
N PHE A 473 -6.19 15.35 26.66
CA PHE A 473 -6.10 14.08 27.37
C PHE A 473 -5.55 14.28 28.78
N LEU A 474 -6.23 13.68 29.75
CA LEU A 474 -5.80 13.58 31.14
C LEU A 474 -5.51 12.09 31.43
N SER A 475 -4.27 11.78 31.78
CA SER A 475 -3.88 10.44 32.22
C SER A 475 -3.26 10.51 33.61
N PRO A 476 -3.70 9.65 34.55
CA PRO A 476 -3.16 9.61 35.90
C PRO A 476 -1.84 8.84 36.02
N THR A 477 -1.32 8.24 34.94
CA THR A 477 -0.11 7.37 34.99
C THR A 477 0.96 7.77 33.97
N ASP A 478 2.23 7.79 34.39
CA ASP A 478 3.39 8.21 33.58
C ASP A 478 3.70 7.24 32.39
N THR A 479 3.14 6.03 32.39
CA THR A 479 3.35 5.00 31.36
C THR A 479 2.67 5.31 30.02
N SER A 480 1.64 6.16 29.97
CA SER A 480 0.95 6.54 28.72
C SER A 480 1.76 7.54 27.87
N ARG A 481 2.91 8.00 28.36
CA ARG A 481 3.70 9.08 27.75
C ARG A 481 4.48 8.67 26.48
N ARG A 482 4.90 7.41 26.39
CA ARG A 482 5.76 6.91 25.28
C ARG A 482 4.99 6.47 24.03
N PRO A 483 3.85 5.75 24.12
CA PRO A 483 3.13 5.29 22.93
C PRO A 483 2.56 6.45 22.12
N TYR A 484 1.97 7.47 22.76
CA TYR A 484 1.30 8.56 22.04
C TYR A 484 2.24 9.45 21.24
N ARG A 485 3.51 9.61 21.66
CA ARG A 485 4.51 10.35 20.88
C ARG A 485 4.90 9.65 19.58
N GLN A 486 4.72 8.33 19.47
CA GLN A 486 5.04 7.57 18.25
C GLN A 486 3.97 7.70 17.16
N TYR A 487 2.74 8.08 17.50
CA TYR A 487 1.63 8.16 16.54
C TYR A 487 1.38 9.56 15.97
N CYS A 488 2.17 10.56 16.35
CA CYS A 488 2.20 11.87 15.68
C CYS A 488 3.53 12.06 14.95
N PRO A 489 3.55 12.42 13.65
CA PRO A 489 4.76 12.47 12.86
C PRO A 489 5.77 13.51 13.40
N ALA A 490 7.02 13.08 13.53
CA ALA A 490 8.14 13.94 13.92
C ALA A 490 8.37 15.01 12.84
N GLY A 491 8.32 16.29 13.23
CA GLY A 491 8.50 17.43 12.32
C GLY A 491 7.43 18.52 12.41
N SER A 492 6.48 18.43 13.35
CA SER A 492 5.44 19.43 13.51
C SER A 492 5.50 20.11 14.88
N ASP A 493 5.53 21.45 14.91
CA ASP A 493 5.62 22.30 16.11
C ASP A 493 4.38 22.23 17.05
N TYR A 494 3.52 21.21 16.93
CA TYR A 494 2.22 21.12 17.60
C TYR A 494 2.25 20.48 18.99
N ASN A 495 3.44 20.11 19.51
CA ASN A 495 3.56 19.53 20.85
C ASN A 495 4.05 20.58 21.87
N LYS A 496 3.11 21.21 22.59
CA LYS A 496 3.42 21.95 23.82
C LYS A 496 2.87 21.18 25.02
N GLY A 497 3.76 20.60 25.81
CA GLY A 497 3.39 20.04 27.12
C GLY A 497 3.30 21.15 28.16
N LEU A 498 2.17 21.26 28.87
CA LEU A 498 2.09 22.01 30.12
C LEU A 498 2.21 21.01 31.28
N ALA A 499 3.20 21.20 32.13
CA ALA A 499 3.26 20.53 33.42
C ALA A 499 2.46 21.36 34.43
N VAL A 500 1.51 20.71 35.11
CA VAL A 500 0.87 21.26 36.30
C VAL A 500 1.36 20.42 37.47
N ASP A 501 1.80 21.06 38.55
CA ASP A 501 2.33 20.35 39.72
C ASP A 501 1.26 19.43 40.34
N ALA A 502 1.75 18.28 40.83
CA ALA A 502 1.02 17.14 41.40
C ALA A 502 0.30 16.20 40.40
N GLY A 503 1.08 15.28 39.82
CA GLY A 503 0.60 13.94 39.42
C GLY A 503 -0.36 13.83 38.22
N THR A 504 -0.67 14.93 37.52
CA THR A 504 -1.60 14.91 36.38
C THR A 504 -0.97 15.61 35.19
N TYR A 505 -0.89 14.91 34.06
CA TYR A 505 -0.32 15.45 32.82
C TYR A 505 -1.41 15.83 31.83
N VAL A 506 -1.24 16.99 31.20
CA VAL A 506 -2.13 17.51 30.17
C VAL A 506 -1.41 17.48 28.83
N ILE A 507 -1.93 16.72 27.87
CA ILE A 507 -1.43 16.72 26.49
C ILE A 507 -2.42 17.50 25.63
N GLN A 508 -1.91 18.56 24.98
CA GLN A 508 -2.67 19.38 24.04
C GLN A 508 -2.22 19.06 22.61
N ILE A 509 -3.17 18.70 21.75
CA ILE A 509 -2.93 18.48 20.31
C ILE A 509 -3.72 19.53 19.53
N VAL A 510 -3.05 20.22 18.60
CA VAL A 510 -3.63 21.28 17.77
C VAL A 510 -3.36 20.97 16.29
N THR A 511 -4.32 21.18 15.40
CA THR A 511 -4.20 20.82 13.96
C THR A 511 -4.30 22.05 13.03
N GLY A 512 -3.16 22.63 12.58
CA GLY A 512 -3.04 23.61 11.44
C GLY A 512 -3.64 25.02 11.65
N ASN A 513 -3.19 26.15 11.08
CA ASN A 513 -2.23 26.49 10.01
C ASN A 513 -1.45 27.82 10.35
N LYS A 514 -0.35 28.11 9.65
CA LYS A 514 0.56 29.27 9.88
C LYS A 514 -0.11 30.65 9.66
N THR A 515 -0.05 31.52 10.67
CA THR A 515 -0.03 32.99 10.49
C THR A 515 1.07 33.59 11.36
N ASN A 516 1.90 34.43 10.74
CA ASN A 516 3.11 35.03 11.30
C ASN A 516 2.90 35.62 12.71
N LEU A 517 3.53 35.01 13.71
CA LEU A 517 3.82 35.64 15.00
C LEU A 517 5.34 35.64 15.19
N LYS A 518 5.96 36.77 14.85
CA LYS A 518 7.33 37.09 15.25
C LYS A 518 7.32 37.27 16.77
N LEU A 519 7.79 36.27 17.51
CA LEU A 519 8.06 36.40 18.94
C LEU A 519 9.57 36.55 19.10
N MET A 520 9.98 37.79 19.44
CA MET A 520 11.33 38.08 19.90
C MET A 520 11.63 37.24 21.14
N GLU A 521 12.76 36.54 21.11
CA GLU A 521 13.42 36.01 22.28
C GLU A 521 13.67 37.15 23.27
N ASN A 522 13.09 37.06 24.46
CA ASN A 522 13.84 37.44 25.65
C ASN A 522 13.25 36.83 26.93
N SER A 523 14.20 36.36 27.73
CA SER A 523 14.12 35.74 29.04
C SER A 523 13.10 36.29 30.06
N LYS A 524 12.71 35.38 30.96
CA LYS A 524 12.10 35.52 32.31
C LYS A 524 10.62 35.16 32.44
N GLN A 525 10.39 34.18 33.32
CA GLN A 525 9.12 33.70 33.89
C GLN A 525 8.04 34.80 34.01
N LYS A 526 6.84 34.55 33.47
CA LYS A 526 5.63 35.31 33.83
C LYS A 526 4.41 34.39 33.95
N LYS A 527 3.66 34.62 35.04
CA LYS A 527 2.41 33.98 35.48
C LYS A 527 1.26 34.17 34.48
N LEU A 528 0.30 33.23 34.48
CA LEU A 528 -0.97 33.30 33.75
C LEU A 528 -1.80 34.56 34.11
N PRO A 529 -2.68 35.04 33.20
CA PRO A 529 -3.60 36.15 33.47
C PRO A 529 -4.69 35.78 34.50
N PRO A 530 -5.18 36.75 35.30
CA PRO A 530 -6.03 36.53 36.47
C PRO A 530 -7.50 36.12 36.18
N SER A 531 -7.86 35.81 34.94
CA SER A 531 -9.25 35.46 34.56
C SER A 531 -9.51 33.95 34.38
N LEU A 532 -8.51 33.08 34.62
CA LEU A 532 -8.74 31.63 34.73
C LEU A 532 -8.84 31.22 36.21
N LYS A 533 -10.06 30.93 36.69
CA LYS A 533 -10.24 30.15 37.92
C LYS A 533 -10.22 28.67 37.56
N VAL A 534 -9.11 27.99 37.83
CA VAL A 534 -9.03 26.53 37.81
C VAL A 534 -9.56 26.04 39.16
N LYS A 535 -10.67 25.31 39.16
CA LYS A 535 -11.09 24.56 40.35
C LYS A 535 -10.16 23.37 40.54
N THR A 536 -9.62 23.20 41.74
CA THR A 536 -8.76 22.07 42.09
C THR A 536 -9.57 20.77 42.20
N LEU A 537 -8.92 19.63 41.91
CA LEU A 537 -9.55 18.30 41.88
C LEU A 537 -10.24 17.93 43.22
N ASP A 538 -9.76 18.49 44.33
CA ASP A 538 -10.31 18.28 45.67
C ASP A 538 -11.74 18.84 45.85
N GLU A 539 -12.17 19.80 45.02
CA GLU A 539 -13.54 20.35 45.08
C GLU A 539 -14.58 19.45 44.39
N LEU A 540 -14.16 18.45 43.61
CA LEU A 540 -15.05 17.55 42.86
C LEU A 540 -15.37 16.24 43.60
N TYR A 541 -14.62 15.90 44.64
CA TYR A 541 -14.86 14.72 45.48
C TYR A 541 -15.53 15.11 46.80
N SER A 542 -16.83 15.38 46.76
CA SER A 542 -17.69 15.45 47.95
C SER A 542 -18.80 14.40 47.92
N PHE A 543 -18.49 13.17 47.47
CA PHE A 543 -19.38 12.03 47.64
C PHE A 543 -18.56 10.75 47.82
N GLY A 544 -18.63 10.17 49.02
CA GLY A 544 -18.40 8.74 49.32
C GLY A 544 -17.04 8.14 48.98
N SER A 545 -16.35 7.59 50.00
CA SER A 545 -15.22 6.69 49.78
C SER A 545 -15.62 5.46 48.95
N PRO A 546 -14.79 5.04 47.98
CA PRO A 546 -14.83 3.67 47.51
C PRO A 546 -13.45 3.00 47.58
N SER A 547 -13.42 1.89 48.32
CA SER A 547 -12.52 0.77 48.10
C SER A 547 -12.95 0.06 46.81
N GLU A 548 -12.33 0.36 45.67
CA GLU A 548 -12.14 -0.49 44.49
C GLU A 548 -11.64 0.39 43.33
N ARG A 549 -10.71 -0.14 42.50
CA ARG A 549 -10.07 0.60 41.41
C ARG A 549 -11.06 0.80 40.25
N GLU A 550 -11.87 1.86 40.29
CA GLU A 550 -12.54 2.37 39.09
C GLU A 550 -11.57 3.23 38.26
N ILE A 551 -11.36 2.87 37.00
CA ILE A 551 -10.65 3.72 36.04
C ILE A 551 -11.67 4.65 35.42
N THR A 552 -11.73 5.89 35.91
CA THR A 552 -12.54 6.96 35.31
C THR A 552 -11.67 7.80 34.37
N TRP A 553 -12.13 8.01 33.14
CA TRP A 553 -11.57 9.03 32.22
C TRP A 553 -12.67 10.02 31.85
N ALA A 554 -12.28 11.26 31.60
CA ALA A 554 -13.18 12.34 31.23
C ALA A 554 -12.76 12.93 29.88
N MET A 555 -13.72 13.06 28.96
CA MET A 555 -13.52 13.76 27.70
C MET A 555 -14.08 15.18 27.83
N ILE A 556 -13.25 16.19 27.58
CA ILE A 556 -13.68 17.59 27.63
C ILE A 556 -13.62 18.15 26.21
N LYS A 557 -14.79 18.40 25.63
CA LYS A 557 -14.92 19.09 24.34
C LYS A 557 -15.06 20.59 24.59
N LEU A 558 -14.13 21.38 24.07
CA LEU A 558 -14.19 22.85 24.11
C LEU A 558 -14.56 23.37 22.73
N THR A 559 -15.69 24.07 22.64
CA THR A 559 -16.13 24.72 21.39
C THR A 559 -16.11 26.23 21.55
N ARG A 560 -15.59 26.94 20.55
CA ARG A 560 -15.49 28.39 20.59
C ARG A 560 -16.77 29.03 20.06
N GLY A 561 -17.53 29.69 20.95
CA GLY A 561 -18.63 30.58 20.53
C GLY A 561 -18.10 31.92 20.02
N SER A 562 -18.87 32.61 19.18
CA SER A 562 -18.54 33.91 18.55
C SER A 562 -18.58 35.12 19.51
N GLY A 563 -18.20 34.91 20.76
CA GLY A 563 -18.13 35.85 21.87
C GLY A 563 -17.58 35.07 23.06
N VAL A 564 -16.68 35.65 23.85
CA VAL A 564 -15.78 34.97 24.80
C VAL A 564 -16.53 34.22 25.92
N GLU A 565 -17.10 33.07 25.58
CA GLU A 565 -17.66 32.10 26.50
C GLU A 565 -17.27 30.71 26.01
N ILE A 566 -16.54 29.97 26.85
CA ILE A 566 -16.14 28.60 26.59
C ILE A 566 -17.11 27.71 27.35
N LYS A 567 -17.91 26.91 26.63
CA LYS A 567 -18.79 25.89 27.23
C LYS A 567 -18.06 24.55 27.20
N ALA A 568 -17.95 23.92 28.36
CA ALA A 568 -17.41 22.57 28.50
C ALA A 568 -18.55 21.60 28.78
N LYS A 569 -18.62 20.51 28.01
CA LYS A 569 -19.45 19.35 28.32
C LYS A 569 -18.52 18.24 28.83
N ILE A 570 -18.82 17.71 30.01
CA ILE A 570 -18.08 16.59 30.62
C ILE A 570 -18.97 15.36 30.49
N GLU A 571 -18.45 14.31 29.86
CA GLU A 571 -19.12 13.00 29.80
C GLU A 571 -18.25 11.99 30.54
N THR A 572 -18.82 11.38 31.59
CA THR A 572 -18.17 10.35 32.40
C THR A 572 -18.73 8.98 32.03
N HIS A 573 -17.83 8.00 31.86
CA HIS A 573 -18.19 6.61 31.60
C HIS A 573 -17.53 5.73 32.66
N SER A 574 -18.33 4.92 33.36
CA SER A 574 -17.86 3.95 34.36
C SER A 574 -17.96 2.53 33.79
N ILE A 575 -16.91 1.73 33.96
CA ILE A 575 -16.91 0.30 33.63
C ILE A 575 -16.94 -0.46 34.97
N HIS A 576 -18.04 -1.15 35.25
CA HIS A 576 -18.11 -2.04 36.41
C HIS A 576 -17.57 -3.42 36.02
N THR A 577 -16.44 -3.81 36.60
CA THR A 577 -15.95 -5.19 36.58
C THR A 577 -16.74 -6.02 37.59
N LYS A 578 -17.31 -7.14 37.14
CA LYS A 578 -17.83 -8.20 38.01
C LYS A 578 -16.86 -9.38 38.04
#